data_AF-A0A7K4NHB0-F1
#
_entry.id   AF-A0A7K4NHB0-F1
#
_cell.length_a   1.000
_cell.length_b   1.000
_cell.length_c   1.000
_cell.angle_alpha   90.00
_cell.angle_beta   90.00
_cell.angle_gamma   90.00
#
_symmetry.space_group_name_H-M   'P 1'
#
loop_
_entity.id
_entity.type
_entity.pdbx_description
1 polymer ?
#
loop_
_entity_poly.entity_id
_entity_poly.type
_entity_poly.pdbx_seq_one_letter_code
_entity_poly.pdbx_strand_id
1 'polypeptide(L)'
;MNPLLKVREAFQNGILPEKEYSLIVKRFQIVVSGISRIEKASGVNFPIAYVEPSVTISSSGTNSFEYGILFARTIPVVAKNTLKVVIQISAPLVAYGLKGTIHAILAHEFLHYLELMRKISNMELISDETSANLFENVYADSERLFEPRAVFSDMTLLLHITKKFPS
;
A
#
# COMPACT_ATOMS: atom_id res chain seq x y z
N MET A 1 -3.55 16.33 5.64
CA MET A 1 -4.77 15.49 5.62
C MET A 1 -4.72 14.58 6.84
N ASN A 2 -5.84 14.31 7.53
CA ASN A 2 -5.85 13.37 8.67
C ASN A 2 -5.92 11.93 8.12
N PRO A 3 -4.87 11.09 8.26
CA PRO A 3 -4.85 9.74 7.69
C PRO A 3 -5.91 8.80 8.29
N LEU A 4 -6.42 9.10 9.48
CA LEU A 4 -7.40 8.29 10.20
C LEU A 4 -8.84 8.82 10.08
N LEU A 5 -9.10 9.77 9.18
CA LEU A 5 -10.43 10.37 9.02
C LEU A 5 -11.52 9.32 8.81
N LYS A 6 -11.34 8.41 7.83
CA LYS A 6 -12.31 7.35 7.54
C LYS A 6 -12.50 6.36 8.69
N VAL A 7 -11.44 6.07 9.45
CA VAL A 7 -11.50 5.21 10.65
C VAL A 7 -12.36 5.86 11.73
N ARG A 8 -12.21 7.17 11.92
CA ARG A 8 -13.03 7.95 12.86
C ARG A 8 -14.49 7.98 12.42
N GLU A 9 -14.76 8.23 11.15
CA GLU A 9 -16.13 8.25 10.60
C GLU A 9 -16.81 6.87 10.75
N ALA A 10 -16.09 5.78 10.46
CA ALA A 10 -16.61 4.43 10.64
C ALA A 10 -16.95 4.10 12.11
N PHE A 11 -16.15 4.58 13.05
CA PHE A 11 -16.45 4.46 14.48
C PHE A 11 -17.69 5.28 14.86
N GLN A 12 -17.75 6.55 14.42
CA GLN A 12 -18.89 7.44 14.70
C GLN A 12 -20.22 6.92 14.13
N ASN A 13 -20.16 6.21 12.99
CA ASN A 13 -21.32 5.61 12.33
C ASN A 13 -21.68 4.21 12.87
N GLY A 14 -20.99 3.72 13.92
CA GLY A 14 -21.27 2.42 14.53
C GLY A 14 -20.85 1.20 13.69
N ILE A 15 -20.08 1.40 12.62
CA ILE A 15 -19.56 0.32 11.76
C ILE A 15 -18.36 -0.38 12.42
N LEU A 16 -17.51 0.41 13.08
CA LEU A 16 -16.29 -0.07 13.73
C LEU A 16 -16.49 -0.10 15.25
N PRO A 17 -16.31 -1.24 15.94
CA PRO A 17 -16.45 -1.27 17.39
C PRO A 17 -15.28 -0.55 18.09
N GLU A 18 -15.51 -0.10 19.33
CA GLU A 18 -14.57 0.74 20.10
C GLU A 18 -13.21 0.07 20.32
N LYS A 19 -13.22 -1.25 20.55
CA LYS A 19 -12.01 -2.04 20.78
C LYS A 19 -11.09 -1.99 19.55
N GLU A 20 -11.65 -2.21 18.36
CA GLU A 20 -10.94 -2.20 17.09
C GLU A 20 -10.47 -0.79 16.75
N TYR A 21 -11.34 0.22 16.91
CA TYR A 21 -10.97 1.63 16.74
C TYR A 21 -9.75 2.02 17.59
N SER A 22 -9.81 1.73 18.90
CA SER A 22 -8.75 2.04 19.86
C SER A 22 -7.45 1.32 19.49
N LEU A 23 -7.53 0.07 19.04
CA LEU A 23 -6.37 -0.70 18.59
C LEU A 23 -5.73 -0.08 17.35
N ILE A 24 -6.52 0.33 16.35
CA ILE A 24 -6.02 0.97 15.12
C ILE A 24 -5.30 2.27 15.47
N VAL A 25 -5.92 3.15 16.26
CA VAL A 25 -5.33 4.44 16.67
C VAL A 25 -4.01 4.22 17.42
N LYS A 26 -4.00 3.31 18.40
CA LYS A 26 -2.80 2.98 19.18
C LYS A 26 -1.66 2.47 18.31
N ARG A 27 -1.95 1.65 17.31
CA ARG A 27 -0.95 1.01 16.46
C ARG A 27 -0.56 1.84 15.25
N PHE A 28 -1.27 2.91 14.93
CA PHE A 28 -0.98 3.78 13.79
C PHE A 28 0.43 4.39 13.82
N GLN A 29 1.02 4.58 15.00
CA GLN A 29 2.43 4.99 15.14
C GLN A 29 3.42 4.05 14.43
N ILE A 30 3.08 2.76 14.26
CA ILE A 30 3.90 1.80 13.51
C ILE A 30 3.94 2.18 12.02
N VAL A 31 2.81 2.64 11.46
CA VAL A 31 2.72 3.14 10.08
C VAL A 31 3.54 4.41 9.94
N VAL A 32 3.36 5.39 10.84
CA VAL A 32 4.11 6.65 10.83
C VAL A 32 5.62 6.40 10.88
N SER A 33 6.07 5.51 11.77
CA SER A 33 7.49 5.14 11.84
C SER A 33 7.99 4.40 10.59
N GLY A 34 7.14 3.60 9.95
CA GLY A 34 7.46 2.93 8.68
C GLY A 34 7.64 3.93 7.53
N ILE A 35 6.72 4.89 7.42
CA ILE A 35 6.79 5.98 6.43
C ILE A 35 8.08 6.79 6.63
N SER A 36 8.33 7.29 7.85
CA SER A 36 9.53 8.08 8.15
C SER A 36 10.82 7.31 7.85
N ARG A 37 10.82 5.98 8.07
CA ARG A 37 11.95 5.13 7.73
C ARG A 37 12.16 5.01 6.22
N ILE A 38 11.08 4.84 5.46
CA ILE A 38 11.12 4.76 3.99
C ILE A 38 11.66 6.06 3.41
N GLU A 39 11.15 7.21 3.85
CA GLU A 39 11.59 8.54 3.40
C GLU A 39 13.08 8.77 3.65
N LYS A 40 13.56 8.37 4.84
CA LYS A 40 14.99 8.44 5.17
C LYS A 40 15.83 7.51 4.31
N ALA A 41 15.33 6.31 4.04
CA ALA A 41 16.06 5.29 3.29
C ALA A 41 16.14 5.60 1.78
N SER A 42 15.12 6.28 1.23
CA SER A 42 15.02 6.63 -0.19
C SER A 42 15.42 8.07 -0.52
N GLY A 43 15.41 8.98 0.45
CA GLY A 43 15.61 10.41 0.22
C GLY A 43 14.42 11.10 -0.48
N VAL A 44 13.28 10.41 -0.60
CA VAL A 44 12.08 10.88 -1.30
C VAL A 44 10.89 10.86 -0.35
N ASN A 45 10.07 11.93 -0.37
CA ASN A 45 8.87 12.01 0.44
C ASN A 45 7.86 10.92 0.07
N PHE A 46 7.24 10.33 1.09
CA PHE A 46 6.21 9.33 0.91
C PHE A 46 4.93 9.99 0.35
N PRO A 47 4.21 9.36 -0.59
CA PRO A 47 2.95 9.92 -1.07
C PRO A 47 1.92 10.00 0.06
N ILE A 48 0.83 10.73 -0.17
CA ILE A 48 -0.24 10.84 0.82
C ILE A 48 -0.76 9.43 1.14
N ALA A 49 -0.91 9.11 2.42
CA ALA A 49 -1.46 7.83 2.87
C ALA A 49 -2.66 8.02 3.81
N TYR A 50 -3.59 7.07 3.77
CA TYR A 50 -4.73 7.03 4.69
C TYR A 50 -5.11 5.59 5.04
N VAL A 51 -5.84 5.42 6.14
CA VAL A 51 -6.32 4.13 6.61
C VAL A 51 -7.79 3.93 6.21
N GLU A 52 -8.06 2.87 5.46
CA GLU A 52 -9.40 2.41 5.11
C GLU A 52 -9.91 1.45 6.20
N PRO A 53 -11.11 1.67 6.78
CA PRO A 53 -11.67 0.81 7.84
C PRO A 53 -11.82 -0.66 7.43
N SER A 54 -12.08 -0.92 6.14
CA SER A 54 -12.32 -2.25 5.58
C SER A 54 -11.08 -2.78 4.85
N VAL A 55 -11.12 -4.09 4.55
CA VAL A 55 -10.17 -4.72 3.64
C VAL A 55 -10.80 -4.84 2.25
N THR A 56 -9.98 -4.68 1.21
CA THR A 56 -10.46 -4.89 -0.16
C THR A 56 -10.18 -6.32 -0.59
N ILE A 57 -11.15 -6.93 -1.28
CA ILE A 57 -11.02 -8.25 -1.90
C ILE A 57 -10.99 -8.06 -3.41
N SER A 58 -10.00 -8.65 -4.08
CA SER A 58 -9.95 -8.77 -5.53
C SER A 58 -10.38 -10.18 -5.97
N SER A 59 -10.97 -10.27 -7.16
CA SER A 59 -11.35 -11.53 -7.80
C SER A 59 -11.04 -11.44 -9.30
N SER A 60 -10.65 -12.55 -9.92
CA SER A 60 -10.38 -12.62 -11.37
C SER A 60 -11.64 -12.58 -12.24
N GLY A 61 -12.84 -12.74 -11.65
CA GLY A 61 -14.13 -12.52 -12.32
C GLY A 61 -15.33 -12.86 -11.43
N THR A 62 -16.55 -12.65 -11.92
CA THR A 62 -17.79 -12.89 -11.14
C THR A 62 -18.02 -14.35 -10.74
N ASN A 63 -17.34 -15.29 -11.42
CA ASN A 63 -17.41 -16.74 -11.17
C ASN A 63 -16.06 -17.35 -10.75
N SER A 64 -15.05 -16.53 -10.41
CA SER A 64 -13.78 -17.06 -9.93
C SER A 64 -13.86 -17.41 -8.45
N PHE A 65 -13.35 -18.57 -8.06
CA PHE A 65 -13.12 -18.93 -6.65
C PHE A 65 -11.78 -18.41 -6.11
N GLU A 66 -11.04 -17.68 -6.95
CA GLU A 66 -9.77 -17.06 -6.59
C GLU A 66 -10.03 -15.67 -6.01
N TYR A 67 -9.68 -15.48 -4.74
CA TYR A 67 -9.82 -14.21 -4.05
C TYR A 67 -8.48 -13.75 -3.48
N GLY A 68 -8.14 -12.48 -3.73
CA GLY A 68 -6.95 -11.82 -3.20
C GLY A 68 -7.34 -10.80 -2.13
N ILE A 69 -6.63 -10.78 -1.01
CA ILE A 69 -6.83 -9.75 0.02
C ILE A 69 -5.80 -8.64 -0.21
N LEU A 70 -6.28 -7.43 -0.47
CA LEU A 70 -5.44 -6.25 -0.69
C LEU A 70 -5.34 -5.46 0.61
N PHE A 71 -4.22 -5.65 1.30
CA PHE A 71 -3.96 -5.00 2.59
C PHE A 71 -3.50 -3.54 2.46
N ALA A 72 -2.89 -3.18 1.34
CA ALA A 72 -2.59 -1.81 0.94
C ALA A 72 -2.63 -1.71 -0.58
N ARG A 73 -2.80 -0.49 -1.11
CA ARG A 73 -2.84 -0.22 -2.55
C ARG A 73 -2.37 1.19 -2.88
N THR A 74 -1.66 1.31 -3.98
CA THR A 74 -1.28 2.58 -4.60
C THR A 74 -2.31 2.99 -5.64
N ILE A 75 -3.02 4.10 -5.39
CA ILE A 75 -4.19 4.51 -6.17
C ILE A 75 -3.94 5.90 -6.79
N PRO A 76 -3.94 6.03 -8.12
CA PRO A 76 -4.03 7.32 -8.79
C PRO A 76 -5.44 7.90 -8.61
N VAL A 77 -5.52 9.15 -8.16
CA VAL A 77 -6.77 9.89 -7.98
C VAL A 77 -6.67 11.23 -8.70
N VAL A 78 -7.70 11.58 -9.46
CA VAL A 78 -7.81 12.90 -10.09
C VAL A 78 -8.64 13.79 -9.19
N ALA A 79 -8.04 14.85 -8.67
CA ALA A 79 -8.72 15.84 -7.83
C ALA A 79 -8.40 17.25 -8.34
N LYS A 80 -9.43 18.05 -8.61
CA LYS A 80 -9.29 19.44 -9.12
C LYS A 80 -8.35 19.53 -10.33
N ASN A 81 -8.52 18.64 -11.32
CA ASN A 81 -7.68 18.55 -12.51
C ASN A 81 -6.19 18.24 -12.25
N THR A 82 -5.84 17.81 -11.04
CA THR A 82 -4.48 17.34 -10.70
C THR A 82 -4.50 15.84 -10.44
N LEU A 83 -3.59 15.10 -11.08
CA LEU A 83 -3.33 13.70 -10.75
C LEU A 83 -2.54 13.66 -9.44
N LYS A 84 -3.04 12.90 -8.48
CA LYS A 84 -2.34 12.59 -7.23
C LYS A 84 -2.26 11.09 -7.08
N VAL A 85 -1.23 10.60 -6.41
CA VAL A 85 -1.15 9.20 -6.03
C VAL A 85 -1.24 9.09 -4.52
N VAL A 86 -2.07 8.16 -4.07
CA VAL A 86 -2.39 7.97 -2.66
C VAL A 86 -2.20 6.50 -2.31
N ILE A 87 -1.56 6.22 -1.18
CA ILE A 87 -1.46 4.86 -0.64
C ILE A 87 -2.60 4.64 0.36
N GLN A 88 -3.51 3.74 0.02
CA GLN A 88 -4.56 3.26 0.91
C GLN A 88 -4.01 2.09 1.74
N ILE A 89 -4.18 2.14 3.06
CA ILE A 89 -3.74 1.08 3.98
C ILE A 89 -4.98 0.53 4.69
N SER A 90 -5.19 -0.77 4.71
CA SER A 90 -6.33 -1.36 5.42
C SER A 90 -6.16 -1.29 6.94
N ALA A 91 -7.23 -0.98 7.67
CA ALA A 91 -7.24 -0.95 9.13
C ALA A 91 -6.91 -2.32 9.75
N PRO A 92 -7.36 -3.47 9.20
CA PRO A 92 -6.89 -4.78 9.66
C PRO A 92 -5.36 -4.95 9.63
N LEU A 93 -4.68 -4.43 8.59
CA LEU A 93 -3.22 -4.45 8.54
C LEU A 93 -2.62 -3.63 9.69
N VAL A 94 -3.15 -2.44 9.96
CA VAL A 94 -2.67 -1.58 11.06
C VAL A 94 -2.92 -2.22 12.43
N ALA A 95 -4.11 -2.79 12.62
CA ALA A 95 -4.58 -3.36 13.88
C ALA A 95 -3.86 -4.66 14.24
N TYR A 96 -3.53 -5.51 13.26
CA TYR A 96 -3.07 -6.88 13.51
C TYR A 96 -1.72 -7.22 12.88
N GLY A 97 -1.29 -6.50 11.84
CA GLY A 97 -0.03 -6.78 11.14
C GLY A 97 1.20 -6.62 12.03
N LEU A 98 2.21 -7.48 11.89
CA LEU A 98 3.49 -7.31 12.60
C LEU A 98 4.21 -6.05 12.11
N LYS A 99 5.02 -5.41 12.97
CA LYS A 99 5.78 -4.19 12.62
C LYS A 99 6.58 -4.36 11.32
N GLY A 100 7.33 -5.46 11.20
CA GLY A 100 8.11 -5.76 9.99
C GLY A 100 7.23 -5.94 8.75
N THR A 101 6.07 -6.58 8.88
CA THR A 101 5.10 -6.75 7.78
C THR A 101 4.51 -5.41 7.33
N ILE A 102 4.11 -4.54 8.28
CA ILE A 102 3.60 -3.21 7.96
C ILE A 102 4.67 -2.41 7.20
N HIS A 103 5.93 -2.45 7.67
CA HIS A 103 7.04 -1.74 7.02
C HIS A 103 7.32 -2.30 5.62
N ALA A 104 7.31 -3.63 5.45
CA ALA A 104 7.50 -4.27 4.15
C ALA A 104 6.41 -3.86 3.15
N ILE A 105 5.15 -3.94 3.54
CA ILE A 105 4.01 -3.57 2.68
C ILE A 105 4.08 -2.08 2.31
N LEU A 106 4.38 -1.19 3.26
CA LEU A 106 4.52 0.24 2.96
C LEU A 106 5.64 0.51 1.96
N ALA A 107 6.77 -0.20 2.07
CA ALA A 107 7.88 -0.04 1.14
C ALA A 107 7.55 -0.63 -0.23
N HIS A 108 6.83 -1.75 -0.28
CA HIS A 108 6.31 -2.33 -1.52
C HIS A 108 5.40 -1.36 -2.28
N GLU A 109 4.41 -0.79 -1.59
CA GLU A 109 3.53 0.24 -2.18
C GLU A 109 4.30 1.51 -2.58
N PHE A 110 5.39 1.84 -1.89
CA PHE A 110 6.23 2.95 -2.28
C PHE A 110 6.98 2.69 -3.60
N LEU A 111 7.42 1.45 -3.85
CA LEU A 111 8.00 1.07 -5.15
C LEU A 111 6.96 1.20 -6.26
N HIS A 112 5.71 0.76 -6.01
CA HIS A 112 4.59 0.96 -6.93
C HIS A 112 4.34 2.43 -7.24
N TYR A 113 4.41 3.29 -6.23
CA TYR A 113 4.31 4.73 -6.41
C TYR A 113 5.43 5.29 -7.31
N LEU A 114 6.69 4.90 -7.06
CA LEU A 114 7.82 5.36 -7.87
C LEU A 114 7.70 4.90 -9.32
N GLU A 115 7.29 3.65 -9.54
CA GLU A 115 7.11 3.10 -10.89
C GLU A 115 6.00 3.85 -11.64
N LEU A 116 4.88 4.13 -10.97
CA LEU A 116 3.82 4.94 -11.55
C LEU A 116 4.30 6.36 -11.89
N MET A 117 5.09 7.00 -11.02
CA MET A 117 5.66 8.31 -11.30
C MET A 117 6.63 8.28 -12.48
N ARG A 118 7.46 7.22 -12.60
CA ARG A 118 8.37 7.01 -13.75
C ARG A 118 7.57 6.91 -15.05
N LYS A 119 6.54 6.06 -15.10
CA LYS A 119 5.67 5.89 -16.27
C LYS A 119 4.98 7.19 -16.67
N ILE A 120 4.45 7.95 -15.70
CA ILE A 120 3.83 9.26 -15.94
C ILE A 120 4.85 10.26 -16.50
N SER A 121 6.03 10.33 -15.90
CA SER A 121 7.09 11.27 -16.30
C SER A 121 7.60 11.00 -17.72
N ASN A 122 7.67 9.73 -18.11
CA ASN A 122 8.15 9.31 -19.43
C ASN A 122 7.03 9.25 -20.50
N MET A 123 5.78 9.53 -20.14
CA MET A 123 4.61 9.35 -21.00
C MET A 123 4.45 7.90 -21.54
N GLU A 124 4.88 6.91 -20.74
CA GLU A 124 4.81 5.48 -21.05
C GLU A 124 3.50 4.83 -20.58
N LEU A 125 2.44 5.62 -20.37
CA LEU A 125 1.11 5.12 -19.97
C LEU A 125 0.39 4.49 -21.18
N ILE A 126 0.82 3.29 -21.55
CA ILE A 126 0.13 2.44 -22.52
C ILE A 126 -0.89 1.59 -21.75
N SER A 127 -1.98 1.16 -22.39
CA SER A 127 -2.87 0.16 -21.79
C SER A 127 -2.07 -1.12 -21.55
N ASP A 128 -1.74 -1.40 -20.30
CA ASP A 128 -1.12 -2.67 -19.90
C ASP A 128 -2.09 -3.84 -20.21
N GLU A 129 -1.53 -5.00 -20.58
CA GLU A 129 -2.32 -6.22 -20.72
C GLU A 129 -2.99 -6.58 -19.39
N THR A 130 -4.29 -6.87 -19.43
CA THR A 130 -5.03 -7.33 -18.26
C THR A 130 -4.63 -8.78 -17.97
N SER A 131 -4.01 -9.04 -16.81
CA SER A 131 -3.74 -10.40 -16.34
C SER A 131 -5.03 -11.21 -16.26
N ALA A 132 -5.00 -12.46 -16.71
CA ALA A 132 -6.17 -13.32 -16.80
C ALA A 132 -6.59 -13.92 -15.44
N ASN A 133 -5.67 -13.97 -14.47
CA ASN A 133 -5.90 -14.55 -13.14
C ASN A 133 -5.08 -13.84 -12.04
N LEU A 134 -5.34 -14.19 -10.77
CA LEU A 134 -4.65 -13.55 -9.63
C LEU A 134 -3.16 -13.92 -9.53
N PHE A 135 -2.77 -15.10 -10.00
CA PHE A 135 -1.37 -15.54 -9.96
C PHE A 135 -0.50 -14.72 -10.93
N GLU A 136 -0.99 -14.47 -12.13
CA GLU A 136 -0.33 -13.59 -13.11
C GLU A 136 -0.21 -12.16 -12.59
N ASN A 137 -1.22 -11.66 -11.85
CA ASN A 137 -1.13 -10.34 -11.23
C ASN A 137 0.01 -10.28 -10.20
N VAL A 138 0.18 -11.31 -9.37
CA VAL A 138 1.29 -11.37 -8.39
C VAL A 138 2.65 -11.44 -9.08
N TYR A 139 2.75 -12.18 -10.19
CA TYR A 139 4.00 -12.32 -10.95
C TYR A 139 4.35 -11.04 -11.72
N ALA A 140 3.36 -10.38 -12.32
CA ALA A 140 3.54 -9.08 -12.96
C ALA A 140 3.95 -7.99 -11.94
N ASP A 141 3.52 -8.12 -10.69
CA ASP A 141 3.91 -7.21 -9.60
C ASP A 141 5.41 -7.30 -9.31
N SER A 142 6.01 -8.49 -9.36
CA SER A 142 7.44 -8.68 -9.10
C SER A 142 8.35 -8.21 -10.23
N GLU A 143 7.96 -8.34 -11.49
CA GLU A 143 8.84 -8.04 -12.63
C GLU A 143 8.88 -6.54 -13.01
N ARG A 144 7.85 -5.77 -12.63
CA ARG A 144 7.67 -4.38 -13.08
C ARG A 144 8.19 -3.35 -12.09
N LEU A 145 8.59 -3.76 -10.89
CA LEU A 145 9.03 -2.85 -9.84
C LEU A 145 10.52 -2.55 -9.91
N PHE A 146 10.90 -1.39 -9.38
CA PHE A 146 12.31 -1.09 -9.10
C PHE A 146 12.89 -2.12 -8.12
N GLU A 147 14.12 -2.54 -8.39
CA GLU A 147 14.91 -3.33 -7.44
C GLU A 147 14.98 -2.62 -6.08
N PRO A 148 14.53 -3.23 -4.97
CA PRO A 148 14.48 -2.57 -3.66
C PRO A 148 15.82 -1.98 -3.23
N ARG A 149 16.94 -2.64 -3.60
CA ARG A 149 18.31 -2.21 -3.30
C ARG A 149 18.73 -0.92 -4.03
N ALA A 150 18.11 -0.63 -5.17
CA ALA A 150 18.34 0.62 -5.89
C ALA A 150 17.62 1.81 -5.23
N VAL A 151 16.57 1.54 -4.44
CA VAL A 151 15.72 2.57 -3.83
C VAL A 151 16.02 2.79 -2.35
N PHE A 152 16.33 1.72 -1.60
CA PHE A 152 16.46 1.80 -0.14
C PHE A 152 17.89 1.52 0.32
N SER A 153 18.42 2.43 1.14
CA SER A 153 19.71 2.25 1.85
C SER A 153 19.60 1.46 3.16
N ASP A 154 18.39 1.20 3.67
CA ASP A 154 18.17 0.50 4.94
C ASP A 154 18.16 -1.03 4.78
N MET A 155 19.20 -1.69 5.30
CA MET A 155 19.38 -3.15 5.19
C MET A 155 18.26 -3.97 5.84
N THR A 156 17.70 -3.53 6.98
CA THR A 156 16.62 -4.29 7.63
C THR A 156 15.29 -4.09 6.89
N LEU A 157 15.06 -2.93 6.27
CA LEU A 157 13.91 -2.74 5.40
C LEU A 157 14.01 -3.63 4.16
N LEU A 158 15.19 -3.68 3.53
CA LEU A 158 15.48 -4.58 2.42
C LEU A 158 15.20 -6.04 2.78
N LEU A 159 15.68 -6.52 3.93
CA LEU A 159 15.41 -7.88 4.41
C LEU A 159 13.92 -8.17 4.63
N HIS A 160 13.17 -7.18 5.13
CA HIS A 160 11.73 -7.35 5.31
C HIS A 160 10.98 -7.45 3.99
N ILE A 161 11.37 -6.64 2.99
CA ILE A 161 10.79 -6.67 1.64
C ILE A 161 11.12 -8.01 0.98
N THR A 162 12.40 -8.38 0.87
CA THR A 162 12.80 -9.61 0.16
C THR A 162 12.26 -10.89 0.78
N LYS A 163 12.05 -10.91 2.12
CA LYS A 163 11.42 -12.05 2.79
C LYS A 163 9.91 -12.14 2.54
N LYS A 164 9.24 -11.01 2.30
CA LYS A 164 7.77 -10.94 2.13
C LYS A 164 7.33 -10.96 0.67
N PHE A 165 8.16 -10.40 -0.19
CA PHE A 165 7.97 -10.27 -1.63
C PHE A 165 9.28 -10.74 -2.29
N PRO A 166 9.49 -12.07 -2.38
CA PRO A 166 10.63 -12.60 -3.12
C PRO A 166 10.42 -12.33 -4.62
N SER A 167 11.44 -11.76 -5.25
CA SER A 167 11.56 -11.66 -6.72
C SER A 167 11.80 -13.03 -7.35
#